data_AF-A0A418T0A1-F1
#
_entry.id   AF-A0A418T0A1-F1
#
_cell.length_a   1.000
_cell.length_b   1.000
_cell.length_c   1.000
_cell.angle_alpha   90.00
_cell.angle_beta   90.00
_cell.angle_gamma   90.00
#
_symmetry.space_group_name_H-M   'P 1'
#
loop_
_entity.id
_entity.type
_entity.pdbx_description
1 polymer ?
#
loop_
_entity_poly.entity_id
_entity_poly.type
_entity_poly.pdbx_seq_one_letter_code
_entity_poly.pdbx_strand_id
1 'polypeptide(L)'
;MENIPSILTMKWGTLYSSEDVNRLYRQVRRNLARPHRFICFTDDAEGLDPGIEAQALPELGLPEGHADTRWRKLALFRPDLGGLSGTALFLDIDLVVVNDLSPFFDHPGNFLIIRDDDLFRSKPLRKLNPDRDRFLHSVGNSSVFRFEIGQHGYILDAYLADPAAATANYEISQQFQSAQLAAQGHLNYWPRGWCVSFKNDCVPRNLLSYLQDPALPEGAKIVLFAGEPKMADVFSGTGSRWYRRIGKIDWLRKAWQGS
;
A
#
# COMPACT_ATOMS: atom_id res chain seq x y z
N MET A 1 15.53 -25.33 4.84
CA MET A 1 15.04 -24.29 5.76
C MET A 1 13.86 -23.65 5.06
N GLU A 2 12.68 -23.72 5.66
CA GLU A 2 11.49 -23.09 5.11
C GLU A 2 11.71 -21.56 5.13
N ASN A 3 11.58 -20.90 3.98
CA ASN A 3 11.85 -19.47 3.91
C ASN A 3 10.68 -18.73 4.54
N ILE A 4 10.88 -18.16 5.74
CA ILE A 4 9.82 -17.47 6.49
C ILE A 4 9.51 -16.15 5.76
N PRO A 5 8.24 -15.87 5.41
CA PRO A 5 7.90 -14.65 4.69
C PRO A 5 8.14 -13.40 5.52
N SER A 6 8.33 -12.29 4.83
CA SER A 6 8.52 -10.98 5.44
C SER A 6 7.31 -10.08 5.20
N ILE A 7 6.94 -9.33 6.24
CA ILE A 7 6.07 -8.17 6.13
C ILE A 7 6.98 -6.95 6.16
N LEU A 8 6.88 -6.09 5.15
CA LEU A 8 7.72 -4.91 5.02
C LEU A 8 6.87 -3.64 5.17
N THR A 9 7.41 -2.65 5.87
CA THR A 9 6.87 -1.29 5.89
C THR A 9 8.00 -0.26 5.94
N MET A 10 7.67 1.01 5.68
CA MET A 10 8.65 2.10 5.64
C MET A 10 8.15 3.29 6.46
N LYS A 11 8.95 3.72 7.45
CA LYS A 11 8.79 4.96 8.20
C LYS A 11 9.96 5.88 7.84
N TRP A 12 9.71 7.14 7.53
CA TRP A 12 10.78 8.13 7.41
C TRP A 12 10.31 9.52 7.78
N GLY A 13 11.22 10.33 8.31
CA GLY A 13 10.88 11.64 8.85
C GLY A 13 9.81 11.54 9.94
N THR A 14 8.93 12.53 9.99
CA THR A 14 7.98 12.73 11.10
C THR A 14 6.52 12.57 10.72
N LEU A 15 6.22 12.18 9.48
CA LEU A 15 4.83 11.99 9.02
C LEU A 15 4.12 10.85 9.76
N TYR A 16 4.85 9.78 10.03
CA TYR A 16 4.39 8.64 10.81
C TYR A 16 5.27 8.46 12.04
N SER A 17 4.62 8.19 13.17
CA SER A 17 5.28 7.87 14.43
C SER A 17 5.59 6.39 14.54
N SER A 18 6.45 6.01 15.50
CA SER A 18 6.70 4.61 15.83
C SER A 18 5.43 3.90 16.31
N GLU A 19 4.50 4.60 16.96
CA GLU A 19 3.20 4.03 17.34
C GLU A 19 2.34 3.66 16.13
N ASP A 20 2.48 4.39 15.01
CA ASP A 20 1.77 4.04 13.78
C ASP A 20 2.27 2.71 13.19
N VAL A 21 3.59 2.49 13.23
CA VAL A 21 4.23 1.23 12.84
C VAL A 21 3.85 0.10 13.82
N ASN A 22 3.93 0.35 15.13
CA ASN A 22 3.57 -0.63 16.17
C ASN A 22 2.13 -1.10 16.03
N ARG A 23 1.22 -0.18 15.71
CA ARG A 23 -0.18 -0.52 15.46
C ARG A 23 -0.33 -1.38 14.20
N LEU A 24 0.37 -1.08 13.11
CA LEU A 24 0.37 -1.94 11.92
C LEU A 24 0.93 -3.34 12.26
N TYR A 25 2.04 -3.41 13.01
CA TYR A 25 2.62 -4.67 13.49
C TYR A 25 1.61 -5.49 14.30
N ARG A 26 0.93 -4.88 15.28
CA ARG A 26 -0.12 -5.53 16.07
C ARG A 26 -1.30 -5.99 15.20
N GLN A 27 -1.71 -5.18 14.23
CA GLN A 27 -2.76 -5.55 13.27
C GLN A 27 -2.38 -6.78 12.44
N VAL A 28 -1.15 -6.84 11.94
CA VAL A 28 -0.63 -8.00 11.20
C VAL A 28 -0.54 -9.23 12.10
N ARG A 29 0.02 -9.11 13.31
CA ARG A 29 0.14 -10.23 14.26
C ARG A 29 -1.22 -10.85 14.61
N ARG A 30 -2.28 -10.04 14.70
CA ARG A 30 -3.66 -10.52 14.95
C ARG A 30 -4.27 -11.25 13.75
N ASN A 31 -3.86 -10.90 12.53
CA ASN A 31 -4.50 -11.34 11.29
C ASN A 31 -3.60 -12.25 10.42
N LEU A 32 -2.42 -12.63 10.91
CA LEU A 32 -1.50 -13.51 10.19
C LEU A 32 -0.95 -14.56 11.16
N ALA A 33 -1.60 -15.71 11.19
CA ALA A 33 -1.25 -16.79 12.13
C ALA A 33 0.06 -17.51 11.76
N ARG A 34 0.48 -17.46 10.50
CA ARG A 34 1.74 -18.07 10.05
C ARG A 34 2.95 -17.36 10.64
N PRO A 35 4.04 -18.08 10.97
CA PRO A 35 5.31 -17.46 11.30
C PRO A 35 5.75 -16.49 10.20
N HIS A 36 6.17 -15.28 10.59
CA HIS A 36 6.62 -14.23 9.68
C HIS A 36 7.60 -13.31 10.39
N ARG A 37 8.42 -12.61 9.62
CA ARG A 37 9.22 -11.48 10.09
C ARG A 37 8.44 -10.19 9.82
N PHE A 38 8.56 -9.21 10.69
CA PHE A 38 8.01 -7.87 10.45
C PHE A 38 9.16 -6.87 10.46
N ILE A 39 9.45 -6.29 9.30
CA ILE A 39 10.59 -5.38 9.10
C ILE A 39 10.09 -3.97 8.81
N CYS A 40 10.60 -3.01 9.56
CA CYS A 40 10.40 -1.58 9.32
C CYS A 40 11.70 -0.97 8.83
N PHE A 41 11.71 -0.51 7.58
CA PHE A 41 12.78 0.33 7.06
C PHE A 41 12.58 1.77 7.57
N THR A 42 13.53 2.28 8.35
CA THR A 42 13.40 3.55 9.05
C THR A 42 14.71 4.31 9.22
N ASP A 43 14.61 5.64 9.29
CA ASP A 43 15.70 6.54 9.71
C ASP A 43 15.79 6.69 11.23
N ASP A 44 14.73 6.30 11.94
CA ASP A 44 14.62 6.36 13.39
C ASP A 44 13.82 5.16 13.91
N ALA A 45 14.48 4.33 14.73
CA ALA A 45 13.92 3.11 15.31
C ALA A 45 13.39 3.30 16.73
N GLU A 46 13.51 4.49 17.32
CA GLU A 46 13.10 4.74 18.70
C GLU A 46 11.61 4.46 18.90
N GLY A 47 11.28 3.71 19.95
CA GLY A 47 9.89 3.40 20.32
C GLY A 47 9.20 2.33 19.49
N LEU A 48 9.90 1.62 18.58
CA LEU A 48 9.34 0.45 17.90
C LEU A 48 9.17 -0.75 18.86
N ASP A 49 8.09 -1.51 18.69
CA ASP A 49 7.81 -2.72 19.48
C ASP A 49 8.94 -3.77 19.28
N PRO A 50 9.33 -4.55 20.31
CA PRO A 50 10.48 -5.48 20.23
C PRO A 50 10.39 -6.59 19.17
N GLY A 51 9.20 -6.86 18.64
CA GLY A 51 9.01 -7.84 17.56
C GLY A 51 9.18 -7.26 16.16
N ILE A 52 9.49 -5.96 16.05
CA ILE A 52 9.74 -5.26 14.79
C ILE A 52 11.25 -5.22 14.57
N GLU A 53 11.68 -5.75 13.44
CA GLU A 53 13.06 -5.63 13.00
C GLU A 53 13.26 -4.28 12.31
N ALA A 54 13.99 -3.38 12.94
CA ALA A 54 14.36 -2.11 12.32
C ALA A 54 15.55 -2.30 11.37
N GLN A 55 15.41 -1.80 10.14
CA GLN A 55 16.51 -1.71 9.18
C GLN A 55 16.65 -0.27 8.67
N ALA A 56 17.85 0.14 8.28
CA ALA A 56 18.06 1.45 7.67
C ALA A 56 17.26 1.56 6.37
N LEU A 57 16.74 2.75 6.07
CA LEU A 57 16.04 3.00 4.80
C LEU A 57 16.92 2.58 3.61
N PRO A 58 16.40 1.76 2.68
CA PRO A 58 17.17 1.34 1.53
C PRO A 58 17.50 2.53 0.64
N GLU A 59 18.75 2.59 0.19
CA GLU A 59 19.22 3.69 -0.64
C GLU A 59 18.63 3.62 -2.04
N LEU A 60 18.05 4.73 -2.49
CA LEU A 60 17.52 4.85 -3.84
C LEU A 60 18.63 4.88 -4.89
N GLY A 61 19.84 5.34 -4.55
CA GLY A 61 20.98 5.41 -5.46
C GLY A 61 21.05 6.66 -6.34
N LEU A 62 20.31 7.72 -5.99
CA LEU A 62 20.41 9.02 -6.65
C LEU A 62 21.65 9.80 -6.16
N PRO A 63 22.21 10.71 -7.00
CA PRO A 63 23.28 11.61 -6.57
C PRO A 63 22.91 12.42 -5.32
N GLU A 64 23.92 12.83 -4.54
CA GLU A 64 23.73 13.71 -3.40
C GLU A 64 23.01 15.01 -3.80
N GLY A 65 22.04 15.44 -2.98
CA GLY A 65 21.22 16.63 -3.23
C GLY A 65 19.81 16.37 -3.77
N HIS A 66 19.48 15.13 -4.15
CA HIS A 66 18.11 14.76 -4.50
C HIS A 66 17.22 14.58 -3.25
N ALA A 67 16.29 15.53 -3.05
CA ALA A 67 15.38 15.53 -1.89
C ALA A 67 13.99 14.89 -2.17
N ASP A 68 13.74 14.39 -3.38
CA ASP A 68 12.41 13.86 -3.73
C ASP A 68 12.15 12.48 -3.12
N THR A 69 11.34 12.47 -2.06
CA THR A 69 10.97 11.24 -1.34
C THR A 69 9.86 10.44 -2.03
N ARG A 70 9.19 10.99 -3.06
CA ARG A 70 8.07 10.31 -3.77
C ARG A 70 8.48 9.00 -4.44
N TRP A 71 9.76 8.86 -4.75
CA TRP A 71 10.34 7.72 -5.46
C TRP A 71 11.06 6.73 -4.54
N ARG A 72 11.16 7.04 -3.24
CA ARG A 72 11.92 6.26 -2.26
C ARG A 72 11.49 4.80 -2.17
N LYS A 73 10.20 4.51 -2.38
CA LYS A 73 9.65 3.14 -2.38
C LYS A 73 10.27 2.24 -3.46
N LEU A 74 10.81 2.80 -4.55
CA LEU A 74 11.52 2.00 -5.57
C LEU A 74 12.78 1.32 -5.03
N ALA A 75 13.37 1.84 -3.95
CA ALA A 75 14.52 1.22 -3.29
C ALA A 75 14.18 -0.15 -2.65
N LEU A 76 12.90 -0.49 -2.49
CA LEU A 76 12.48 -1.83 -2.09
C LEU A 76 12.79 -2.90 -3.15
N PHE A 77 13.06 -2.50 -4.40
CA PHE A 77 13.38 -3.45 -5.48
C PHE A 77 14.87 -3.72 -5.63
N ARG A 78 15.71 -3.20 -4.73
CA ARG A 78 17.13 -3.52 -4.70
C ARG A 78 17.37 -5.04 -4.67
N PRO A 79 18.31 -5.57 -5.49
CA PRO A 79 18.66 -6.98 -5.46
C PRO A 79 19.09 -7.50 -4.08
N ASP A 80 19.76 -6.62 -3.32
CA ASP A 80 20.37 -6.89 -2.02
C ASP A 80 19.58 -6.31 -0.84
N LEU A 81 18.28 -6.02 -1.02
CA LEU A 81 17.42 -5.30 -0.07
C LEU A 81 17.65 -5.69 1.41
N GLY A 82 18.49 -4.93 2.11
CA GLY A 82 18.80 -5.17 3.53
C GLY A 82 19.34 -6.58 3.84
N GLY A 83 19.92 -7.27 2.85
CA GLY A 83 20.31 -8.68 2.96
C GLY A 83 19.14 -9.66 3.11
N LEU A 84 17.91 -9.22 2.86
CA LEU A 84 16.72 -10.05 2.93
C LEU A 84 16.57 -10.92 1.66
N SER A 85 15.80 -11.99 1.78
CA SER A 85 15.47 -12.88 0.67
C SER A 85 14.09 -13.50 0.87
N GLY A 86 13.51 -14.05 -0.20
CA GLY A 86 12.20 -14.70 -0.20
C GLY A 86 11.03 -13.76 -0.43
N THR A 87 9.84 -14.29 -0.16
CA THR A 87 8.57 -13.59 -0.40
C THR A 87 8.35 -12.50 0.64
N ALA A 88 8.08 -11.28 0.16
CA ALA A 88 7.71 -10.15 0.98
C ALA A 88 6.34 -9.59 0.61
N LEU A 89 5.53 -9.25 1.62
CA LEU A 89 4.33 -8.44 1.47
C LEU A 89 4.62 -7.06 2.07
N PHE A 90 4.63 -6.04 1.22
CA PHE A 90 4.75 -4.65 1.63
C PHE A 90 3.39 -4.07 2.01
N LEU A 91 3.36 -3.31 3.10
CA LEU A 91 2.20 -2.61 3.63
C LEU A 91 2.57 -1.14 3.95
N ASP A 92 1.85 -0.18 3.36
CA ASP A 92 1.90 1.22 3.81
C ASP A 92 1.38 1.32 5.27
N ILE A 93 1.81 2.35 6.00
CA ILE A 93 1.47 2.55 7.41
C ILE A 93 0.00 2.95 7.60
N ASP A 94 -0.62 3.60 6.61
CA ASP A 94 -1.95 4.21 6.69
C ASP A 94 -3.08 3.34 6.13
N LEU A 95 -3.05 2.04 6.47
CA LEU A 95 -4.12 1.08 6.18
C LEU A 95 -4.63 0.39 7.44
N VAL A 96 -5.81 -0.24 7.34
CA VAL A 96 -6.35 -1.10 8.41
C VAL A 96 -6.46 -2.53 7.92
N VAL A 97 -5.78 -3.46 8.61
CA VAL A 97 -5.95 -4.90 8.40
C VAL A 97 -7.15 -5.36 9.21
N VAL A 98 -8.13 -5.94 8.52
CA VAL A 98 -9.44 -6.27 9.08
C VAL A 98 -9.74 -7.78 9.07
N ASN A 99 -8.93 -8.58 8.37
CA ASN A 99 -9.14 -10.03 8.27
C ASN A 99 -7.83 -10.76 7.88
N ASP A 100 -7.90 -12.10 7.82
CA ASP A 100 -6.77 -13.00 7.57
C ASP A 100 -5.96 -12.63 6.31
N LEU A 101 -4.67 -12.42 6.53
CA LEU A 101 -3.67 -12.04 5.54
C LEU A 101 -3.01 -13.25 4.86
N SER A 102 -3.21 -14.48 5.35
CA SER A 102 -2.60 -15.69 4.77
C SER A 102 -2.81 -15.81 3.25
N PRO A 103 -4.01 -15.50 2.69
CA PRO A 103 -4.23 -15.58 1.25
C PRO A 103 -3.36 -14.65 0.40
N PHE A 104 -2.82 -13.55 0.96
CA PHE A 104 -1.87 -12.70 0.24
C PHE A 104 -0.58 -13.44 -0.11
N PHE A 105 -0.21 -14.48 0.65
CA PHE A 105 0.97 -15.30 0.38
C PHE A 105 0.68 -16.55 -0.46
N ASP A 106 -0.57 -17.01 -0.45
CA ASP A 106 -0.94 -18.28 -1.11
C ASP A 106 -1.50 -18.05 -2.53
N HIS A 107 -1.97 -16.83 -2.84
CA HIS A 107 -2.45 -16.50 -4.18
C HIS A 107 -1.33 -16.62 -5.23
N PRO A 108 -1.57 -17.17 -6.43
CA PRO A 108 -0.53 -17.34 -7.45
C PRO A 108 -0.02 -16.01 -8.02
N GLY A 109 1.27 -15.94 -8.37
CA GLY A 109 1.90 -14.83 -9.08
C GLY A 109 3.14 -14.26 -8.38
N ASN A 110 4.19 -13.91 -9.11
CA ASN A 110 5.44 -13.49 -8.45
C ASN A 110 5.43 -12.03 -7.97
N PHE A 111 4.59 -11.19 -8.59
CA PHE A 111 4.33 -9.82 -8.16
C PHE A 111 2.83 -9.54 -8.22
N LEU A 112 2.25 -9.15 -7.09
CA LEU A 112 0.82 -8.86 -6.97
C LEU A 112 0.63 -7.50 -6.30
N ILE A 113 -0.20 -6.65 -6.89
CA ILE A 113 -0.47 -5.29 -6.41
C ILE A 113 -1.96 -5.00 -6.46
N ILE A 114 -2.44 -4.02 -5.70
CA ILE A 114 -3.83 -3.57 -5.83
C ILE A 114 -4.00 -2.95 -7.21
N ARG A 115 -5.08 -3.26 -7.95
CA ARG A 115 -5.45 -2.47 -9.12
C ARG A 115 -5.98 -1.11 -8.66
N ASP A 116 -5.34 -0.01 -9.05
CA ASP A 116 -5.68 1.32 -8.51
C ASP A 116 -7.16 1.68 -8.75
N ASP A 117 -7.70 1.33 -9.91
CA ASP A 117 -9.12 1.56 -10.22
C ASP A 117 -10.11 0.80 -9.34
N ASP A 118 -9.71 -0.29 -8.69
CA ASP A 118 -10.59 -0.96 -7.72
C ASP A 118 -10.82 -0.09 -6.48
N LEU A 119 -9.95 0.88 -6.20
CA LEU A 119 -10.06 1.81 -5.07
C LEU A 119 -10.85 3.08 -5.39
N PHE A 120 -11.20 3.31 -6.66
CA PHE A 120 -11.84 4.55 -7.11
C PHE A 120 -13.15 4.27 -7.86
N ARG A 121 -14.00 5.29 -7.93
CA ARG A 121 -15.20 5.23 -8.76
C ARG A 121 -14.81 5.35 -10.23
N SER A 122 -15.56 4.66 -11.10
CA SER A 122 -15.45 4.80 -12.55
C SER A 122 -15.52 6.26 -12.97
N LYS A 123 -14.58 6.68 -13.83
CA LYS A 123 -14.46 8.04 -14.36
C LYS A 123 -14.72 7.98 -15.88
N PRO A 124 -15.98 8.07 -16.33
CA PRO A 124 -16.33 7.81 -17.74
C PRO A 124 -15.64 8.76 -18.73
N LEU A 125 -15.33 9.99 -18.30
CA LEU A 125 -14.63 10.98 -19.12
C LEU A 125 -13.19 10.58 -19.48
N ARG A 126 -12.58 9.60 -18.77
CA ARG A 126 -11.24 9.11 -19.14
C ARG A 126 -11.22 8.46 -20.53
N LYS A 127 -12.36 7.91 -20.99
CA LYS A 127 -12.50 7.30 -22.32
C LYS A 127 -12.26 8.27 -23.49
N LEU A 128 -12.22 9.59 -23.24
CA LEU A 128 -11.86 10.59 -24.24
C LEU A 128 -10.38 10.50 -24.67
N ASN A 129 -9.52 9.85 -23.88
CA ASN A 129 -8.15 9.52 -24.24
C ASN A 129 -7.92 8.01 -23.98
N PRO A 130 -8.22 7.13 -24.94
CA PRO A 130 -8.21 5.68 -24.75
C PRO A 130 -6.85 5.12 -24.34
N ASP A 131 -5.75 5.70 -24.83
CA ASP A 131 -4.41 5.23 -24.50
C ASP A 131 -4.05 5.56 -23.06
N ARG A 132 -4.36 6.79 -22.62
CA ARG A 132 -4.21 7.18 -21.22
C ARG A 132 -5.14 6.37 -20.31
N ASP A 133 -6.37 6.12 -20.74
CA ASP A 133 -7.34 5.29 -20.00
C ASP A 133 -6.82 3.87 -19.80
N ARG A 134 -6.32 3.22 -20.86
CA ARG A 134 -5.71 1.89 -20.81
C ARG A 134 -4.50 1.86 -19.87
N PHE A 135 -3.64 2.87 -19.93
CA PHE A 135 -2.52 2.98 -19.02
C PHE A 135 -2.98 3.07 -17.56
N LEU A 136 -3.89 4.01 -17.26
CA LEU A 136 -4.41 4.20 -15.90
C LEU A 136 -5.13 2.95 -15.35
N HIS A 137 -5.84 2.21 -16.21
CA HIS A 137 -6.44 0.91 -15.88
C HIS A 137 -5.43 -0.18 -15.50
N SER A 138 -4.19 -0.03 -15.98
CA SER A 138 -3.08 -0.92 -15.62
C SER A 138 -2.34 -0.49 -14.34
N VAL A 139 -2.51 0.75 -13.87
CA VAL A 139 -1.75 1.24 -12.72
C VAL A 139 -2.12 0.46 -11.47
N GLY A 140 -1.09 -0.05 -10.79
CA GLY A 140 -1.19 -0.64 -9.47
C GLY A 140 -1.08 0.43 -8.38
N ASN A 141 -1.81 0.23 -7.28
CA ASN A 141 -1.65 1.00 -6.06
C ASN A 141 -0.64 0.32 -5.13
N SER A 142 0.45 1.03 -4.82
CA SER A 142 1.62 0.48 -4.12
C SER A 142 1.49 0.40 -2.60
N SER A 143 0.28 0.57 -2.04
CA SER A 143 0.05 0.46 -0.60
C SER A 143 0.02 -0.98 -0.09
N VAL A 144 -0.32 -1.94 -0.96
CA VAL A 144 -0.22 -3.37 -0.66
C VAL A 144 0.29 -4.10 -1.90
N PHE A 145 1.49 -4.64 -1.82
CA PHE A 145 2.01 -5.50 -2.88
C PHE A 145 2.89 -6.62 -2.34
N ARG A 146 2.85 -7.77 -3.02
CA ARG A 146 3.73 -8.90 -2.76
C ARG A 146 4.75 -9.01 -3.87
N PHE A 147 5.98 -9.36 -3.51
CA PHE A 147 7.05 -9.61 -4.45
C PHE A 147 8.06 -10.60 -3.91
N GLU A 148 8.82 -11.23 -4.80
CA GLU A 148 10.02 -11.98 -4.42
C GLU A 148 11.21 -11.01 -4.34
N ILE A 149 11.84 -10.93 -3.17
CA ILE A 149 12.99 -10.05 -2.95
C ILE A 149 14.12 -10.45 -3.91
N GLY A 150 14.68 -9.44 -4.58
CA GLY A 150 15.76 -9.59 -5.54
C GLY A 150 15.34 -9.89 -6.99
N GLN A 151 14.06 -10.18 -7.26
CA GLN A 151 13.59 -10.57 -8.60
C GLN A 151 13.14 -9.39 -9.49
N HIS A 152 13.12 -8.16 -8.95
CA HIS A 152 12.55 -7.00 -9.64
C HIS A 152 13.49 -5.78 -9.70
N GLY A 153 14.81 -6.00 -9.65
CA GLY A 153 15.85 -4.96 -9.73
C GLY A 153 15.73 -4.04 -10.95
N TYR A 154 15.26 -4.57 -12.07
CA TYR A 154 15.03 -3.81 -13.31
C TYR A 154 14.14 -2.57 -13.14
N ILE A 155 13.25 -2.55 -12.13
CA ILE A 155 12.41 -1.38 -11.84
C ILE A 155 13.29 -0.23 -11.36
N LEU A 156 14.17 -0.51 -10.40
CA LEU A 156 15.09 0.48 -9.86
C LEU A 156 16.14 0.88 -10.90
N ASP A 157 16.69 -0.08 -11.64
CA ASP A 157 17.68 0.17 -12.70
C ASP A 157 17.12 1.11 -13.77
N ALA A 158 15.87 0.88 -14.20
CA ALA A 158 15.21 1.74 -15.18
C ALA A 158 14.99 3.17 -14.66
N TYR A 159 14.73 3.34 -13.35
CA TYR A 159 14.60 4.67 -12.76
C TYR A 159 15.96 5.38 -12.69
N LEU A 160 17.01 4.67 -12.28
CA LEU A 160 18.36 5.22 -12.14
C LEU A 160 19.03 5.53 -13.48
N ALA A 161 18.66 4.84 -14.55
CA ALA A 161 19.16 5.12 -15.88
C ALA A 161 18.77 6.53 -16.38
N ASP A 162 17.55 6.99 -16.07
CA ASP A 162 17.09 8.35 -16.39
C ASP A 162 15.97 8.83 -15.44
N PRO A 163 16.33 9.35 -14.25
CA PRO A 163 15.34 9.85 -13.29
C PRO A 163 14.54 11.05 -13.81
N ALA A 164 15.14 11.87 -14.69
CA ALA A 164 14.49 13.03 -15.28
C ALA A 164 13.38 12.60 -16.23
N ALA A 165 13.63 11.62 -17.09
CA ALA A 165 12.58 11.05 -17.96
C ALA A 165 11.50 10.34 -17.14
N ALA A 166 11.85 9.61 -16.08
CA ALA A 166 10.86 8.96 -15.21
C ALA A 166 9.92 9.99 -14.57
N THR A 167 10.46 11.07 -14.01
CA THR A 167 9.67 12.14 -13.37
C THR A 167 8.87 13.00 -14.36
N ALA A 168 9.35 13.14 -15.61
CA ALA A 168 8.62 13.85 -16.67
C ALA A 168 7.43 13.04 -17.22
N ASN A 169 7.58 11.71 -17.34
CA ASN A 169 6.58 10.86 -17.98
C ASN A 169 5.55 10.27 -17.02
N TYR A 170 5.85 10.21 -15.73
CA TYR A 170 4.99 9.59 -14.72
C TYR A 170 4.73 10.53 -13.56
N GLU A 171 3.45 10.71 -13.20
CA GLU A 171 3.04 11.65 -12.16
C GLU A 171 3.44 11.17 -10.75
N ILE A 172 3.47 9.84 -10.57
CA ILE A 172 3.74 9.18 -9.29
C ILE A 172 4.51 7.87 -9.50
N SER A 173 5.31 7.49 -8.50
CA SER A 173 6.21 6.32 -8.58
C SER A 173 5.50 5.00 -8.91
N GLN A 174 4.27 4.80 -8.44
CA GLN A 174 3.51 3.57 -8.75
C GLN A 174 3.08 3.47 -10.22
N GLN A 175 2.91 4.58 -10.94
CA GLN A 175 2.66 4.57 -12.38
C GLN A 175 3.90 4.03 -13.11
N PHE A 176 5.08 4.53 -12.75
CA PHE A 176 6.35 4.05 -13.28
C PHE A 176 6.59 2.57 -12.95
N GLN A 177 6.43 2.18 -11.67
CA GLN A 177 6.56 0.79 -11.22
C GLN A 177 5.67 -0.16 -12.01
N SER A 178 4.40 0.21 -12.20
CA SER A 178 3.43 -0.59 -12.96
C SER A 178 3.81 -0.70 -14.43
N ALA A 179 4.33 0.37 -15.04
CA ALA A 179 4.81 0.35 -16.41
C ALA A 179 5.99 -0.63 -16.59
N GLN A 180 6.97 -0.62 -15.68
CA GLN A 180 8.10 -1.55 -15.72
C GLN A 180 7.64 -3.01 -15.50
N LEU A 181 6.75 -3.25 -14.53
CA LEU A 181 6.17 -4.58 -14.29
C LEU A 181 5.39 -5.09 -15.50
N ALA A 182 4.60 -4.23 -16.15
CA ALA A 182 3.84 -4.59 -17.35
C ALA A 182 4.76 -4.92 -18.52
N ALA A 183 5.81 -4.12 -18.73
CA ALA A 183 6.79 -4.35 -19.80
C ALA A 183 7.52 -5.70 -19.67
N GLN A 184 7.69 -6.20 -18.44
CA GLN A 184 8.30 -7.51 -18.17
C GLN A 184 7.27 -8.65 -18.02
N GLY A 185 5.96 -8.38 -18.18
CA GLY A 185 4.91 -9.39 -18.00
C GLY A 185 4.74 -9.86 -16.55
N HIS A 186 5.22 -9.09 -15.56
CA HIS A 186 5.17 -9.45 -14.14
C HIS A 186 4.01 -8.81 -13.38
N LEU A 187 3.26 -7.90 -14.00
CA LEU A 187 2.17 -7.18 -13.36
C LEU A 187 0.93 -8.06 -13.17
N ASN A 188 0.69 -8.51 -11.94
CA ASN A 188 -0.55 -9.19 -11.54
C ASN A 188 -1.25 -8.39 -10.44
N TYR A 189 -2.55 -8.63 -10.28
CA TYR A 189 -3.37 -7.88 -9.33
C TYR A 189 -4.02 -8.80 -8.30
N TRP A 190 -4.24 -8.25 -7.10
CA TRP A 190 -5.05 -8.92 -6.10
C TRP A 190 -6.48 -9.15 -6.59
N PRO A 191 -7.16 -10.22 -6.14
CA PRO A 191 -8.59 -10.36 -6.32
C PRO A 191 -9.34 -9.12 -5.82
N ARG A 192 -10.29 -8.65 -6.64
CA ARG A 192 -11.12 -7.49 -6.31
C ARG A 192 -11.86 -7.74 -5.00
N GLY A 193 -11.85 -6.76 -4.10
CA GLY A 193 -12.51 -6.83 -2.80
C GLY A 193 -11.62 -7.28 -1.64
N TRP A 194 -10.40 -7.81 -1.88
CA TRP A 194 -9.46 -8.06 -0.78
C TRP A 194 -8.95 -6.76 -0.17
N CYS A 195 -8.59 -5.80 -1.03
CA CYS A 195 -8.22 -4.45 -0.69
C CYS A 195 -9.35 -3.51 -1.11
N VAL A 196 -9.95 -2.82 -0.15
CA VAL A 196 -11.13 -1.97 -0.38
C VAL A 196 -10.87 -0.53 0.01
N SER A 197 -11.49 0.42 -0.67
CA SER A 197 -11.47 1.82 -0.31
C SER A 197 -12.50 2.11 0.77
N PHE A 198 -12.09 2.68 1.90
CA PHE A 198 -13.02 3.10 2.95
C PHE A 198 -14.12 4.01 2.36
N LYS A 199 -13.72 5.01 1.57
CA LYS A 199 -14.63 5.99 0.99
C LYS A 199 -15.59 5.44 -0.05
N ASN A 200 -15.12 4.52 -0.90
CA ASN A 200 -15.87 4.09 -2.07
C ASN A 200 -16.62 2.77 -1.87
N ASP A 201 -16.12 1.91 -0.97
CA ASP A 201 -16.68 0.59 -0.72
C ASP A 201 -17.33 0.48 0.66
N CYS A 202 -16.76 1.11 1.71
CA CYS A 202 -17.35 1.06 3.04
C CYS A 202 -18.47 2.09 3.27
N VAL A 203 -18.31 3.31 2.74
CA VAL A 203 -19.30 4.39 2.93
C VAL A 203 -20.46 4.24 1.93
N PRO A 204 -21.73 4.18 2.38
CA PRO A 204 -22.88 4.11 1.49
C PRO A 204 -22.95 5.26 0.48
N ARG A 205 -23.54 5.01 -0.68
CA ARG A 205 -23.54 5.97 -1.79
C ARG A 205 -24.55 7.09 -1.58
N ASN A 206 -24.14 8.32 -1.89
CA ASN A 206 -25.02 9.48 -1.99
C ASN A 206 -25.85 9.67 -0.70
N LEU A 207 -27.15 9.92 -0.82
CA LEU A 207 -28.05 10.14 0.31
C LEU A 207 -28.20 8.91 1.22
N LEU A 208 -27.88 7.70 0.75
CA LEU A 208 -27.90 6.51 1.62
C LEU A 208 -26.91 6.63 2.79
N SER A 209 -25.85 7.42 2.65
CA SER A 209 -24.90 7.71 3.73
C SER A 209 -25.49 8.47 4.92
N TYR A 210 -26.68 9.08 4.74
CA TYR A 210 -27.44 9.69 5.82
C TYR A 210 -28.34 8.69 6.55
N LEU A 211 -28.65 7.55 5.92
CA LEU A 211 -29.52 6.52 6.47
C LEU A 211 -28.74 5.37 7.10
N GLN A 212 -27.50 5.18 6.69
CA GLN A 212 -26.66 4.04 7.09
C GLN A 212 -25.25 4.51 7.42
N ASP A 213 -24.66 3.88 8.43
CA ASP A 213 -23.26 4.06 8.78
C ASP A 213 -22.35 3.23 7.85
N PRO A 214 -21.07 3.60 7.69
CA PRO A 214 -20.11 2.79 6.95
C PRO A 214 -20.03 1.35 7.46
N ALA A 215 -19.93 0.38 6.55
CA ALA A 215 -19.83 -1.03 6.88
C ALA A 215 -18.65 -1.68 6.17
N LEU A 216 -18.10 -2.75 6.74
CA LEU A 216 -17.04 -3.51 6.09
C LEU A 216 -17.64 -4.44 5.02
N PRO A 217 -17.22 -4.36 3.74
CA PRO A 217 -17.66 -5.30 2.71
C PRO A 217 -17.23 -6.74 3.03
N GLU A 218 -18.07 -7.71 2.65
CA GLU A 218 -17.75 -9.12 2.80
C GLU A 218 -16.46 -9.48 2.02
N GLY A 219 -15.61 -10.32 2.62
CA GLY A 219 -14.35 -10.77 2.02
C GLY A 219 -13.20 -9.75 2.07
N ALA A 220 -13.45 -8.52 2.55
CA ALA A 220 -12.40 -7.51 2.72
C ALA A 220 -11.35 -7.95 3.75
N LYS A 221 -10.09 -7.71 3.42
CA LYS A 221 -8.91 -8.05 4.24
C LYS A 221 -8.14 -6.82 4.68
N ILE A 222 -8.07 -5.81 3.81
CA ILE A 222 -7.38 -4.54 4.07
C ILE A 222 -8.27 -3.38 3.59
N VAL A 223 -8.41 -2.37 4.45
CA VAL A 223 -9.11 -1.11 4.15
C VAL A 223 -8.10 0.01 3.92
N LEU A 224 -8.23 0.69 2.78
CA LEU A 224 -7.36 1.79 2.36
C LEU A 224 -8.09 3.13 2.33
N PHE A 225 -7.34 4.22 2.55
CA PHE A 225 -7.86 5.60 2.55
C PHE A 225 -7.41 6.35 1.30
N ALA A 226 -7.77 5.81 0.14
CA ALA A 226 -7.36 6.33 -1.17
C ALA A 226 -7.98 7.71 -1.48
N GLY A 227 -7.10 8.70 -1.71
CA GLY A 227 -7.47 10.11 -1.90
C GLY A 227 -8.08 10.74 -0.65
N GLU A 228 -8.95 11.73 -0.83
CA GLU A 228 -9.63 12.39 0.29
C GLU A 228 -10.97 11.73 0.63
N PRO A 229 -11.34 11.58 1.91
CA PRO A 229 -10.60 12.04 3.09
C PRO A 229 -9.49 11.09 3.54
N LYS A 230 -8.49 11.63 4.24
CA LYS A 230 -7.42 10.83 4.85
C LYS A 230 -7.93 10.09 6.09
N MET A 231 -7.17 9.10 6.52
CA MET A 231 -7.52 8.32 7.71
C MET A 231 -7.67 9.22 8.95
N ALA A 232 -6.76 10.16 9.20
CA ALA A 232 -6.86 11.09 10.32
C ALA A 232 -8.17 11.90 10.30
N ASP A 233 -8.64 12.32 9.12
CA ASP A 233 -9.91 13.02 8.97
C ASP A 233 -11.09 12.12 9.35
N VAL A 234 -11.08 10.86 8.88
CA VAL A 234 -12.12 9.86 9.21
C VAL A 234 -12.17 9.61 10.72
N PHE A 235 -11.02 9.44 11.37
CA PHE A 235 -10.95 9.17 12.81
C PHE A 235 -11.28 10.39 13.68
N SER A 236 -11.10 11.62 13.17
CA SER A 236 -11.53 12.86 13.83
C SER A 236 -13.01 13.20 13.59
N GLY A 237 -13.72 12.41 12.76
CA GLY A 237 -15.12 12.66 12.42
C GLY A 237 -15.31 13.75 11.35
N THR A 238 -14.25 14.12 10.65
CA THR A 238 -14.28 15.08 9.54
C THR A 238 -14.31 14.35 8.19
N GLY A 239 -14.09 15.05 7.06
CA GLY A 239 -14.02 14.43 5.72
C GLY A 239 -15.38 14.14 5.05
N SER A 240 -16.49 14.41 5.73
CA SER A 240 -17.84 14.39 5.14
C SER A 240 -18.00 15.45 4.07
N ARG A 241 -18.85 15.17 3.06
CA ARG A 241 -19.31 16.12 2.04
C ARG A 241 -20.83 16.10 2.02
N TRP A 242 -21.47 17.13 1.48
CA TRP A 242 -22.94 17.21 1.39
C TRP A 242 -23.57 16.01 0.66
N TYR A 243 -22.83 15.42 -0.28
CA TYR A 243 -23.27 14.24 -1.05
C TYR A 243 -22.76 12.91 -0.46
N ARG A 244 -22.03 12.93 0.66
CA ARG A 244 -21.44 11.74 1.30
C ARG A 244 -21.12 12.05 2.76
N ARG A 245 -22.05 11.78 3.66
CA ARG A 245 -21.82 11.83 5.10
C ARG A 245 -21.00 10.61 5.52
N ILE A 246 -20.09 10.78 6.46
CA ILE A 246 -19.43 9.66 7.14
C ILE A 246 -20.14 9.48 8.48
N GLY A 247 -20.82 8.34 8.62
CA GLY A 247 -21.51 7.95 9.83
C GLY A 247 -20.57 7.41 10.91
N LYS A 248 -21.10 6.63 11.85
CA LYS A 248 -20.30 5.99 12.91
C LYS A 248 -19.32 4.98 12.32
N ILE A 249 -18.10 4.95 12.86
CA ILE A 249 -17.01 4.11 12.39
C ILE A 249 -16.54 3.13 13.46
N ASP A 250 -17.45 2.65 14.31
CA ASP A 250 -17.12 1.88 15.51
C ASP A 250 -16.36 0.58 15.18
N TRP A 251 -16.76 -0.11 14.11
CA TRP A 251 -16.06 -1.30 13.62
C TRP A 251 -14.62 -0.98 13.18
N LEU A 252 -14.41 0.18 12.54
CA LEU A 252 -13.10 0.61 12.07
C LEU A 252 -12.21 0.99 13.25
N ARG A 253 -12.76 1.69 14.26
CA ARG A 253 -12.02 2.01 15.49
C ARG A 253 -11.60 0.75 16.24
N LYS A 254 -12.49 -0.24 16.32
CA LYS A 254 -12.19 -1.54 16.94
C LYS A 254 -11.07 -2.27 16.19
N ALA A 255 -11.13 -2.32 14.85
CA ALA A 255 -10.08 -2.94 14.04
C ALA A 255 -8.72 -2.23 14.19
N TRP A 256 -8.75 -0.90 14.26
CA TRP A 256 -7.58 -0.03 14.39
C TRP A 256 -6.85 -0.18 15.74
N GLN A 257 -7.59 -0.07 16.84
CA GLN A 257 -7.02 -0.15 18.19
C GLN A 257 -6.58 -1.59 18.53
N GLY A 258 -7.28 -2.58 17.98
CA GLY A 258 -7.25 -3.93 18.49
C GLY A 258 -8.19 -4.08 19.66
N SER A 259 -9.03 -5.11 19.61
CA SER A 259 -9.75 -5.62 20.77
C SER A 259 -8.81 -6.34 21.72
#